data_AF-A0AAN9BC50-F1
#
_entry.id   AF-A0AAN9BC50-F1
#
_cell.length_a   1.000
_cell.length_b   1.000
_cell.length_c   1.000
_cell.angle_alpha   90.00
_cell.angle_beta   90.00
_cell.angle_gamma   90.00
#
_symmetry.space_group_name_H-M   'P 1'
#
loop_
_entity.id
_entity.type
_entity.pdbx_description
1 polymer ?
#
loop_
_entity_poly.entity_id
_entity_poly.type
_entity_poly.pdbx_seq_one_letter_code
_entity_poly.pdbx_strand_id
1 'polypeptide(L)'
;MQRTNPILVTFQQKAETQPYREEEEDVKAELRRLMDSLQQDADSHDDVKKKGLYQCAADVIGSYVNERIPRSKLDSELLDLLDRLEIADVTSAQYPAIWQEQSNIPKPADMINCLCDVFVSPRDDDVTLMFEPGRVIVGDAGVYMTTTLGWKTSGNTRFLVVDGGMNDVIRPSLYGAYHHIYPAAPPPDSHALNNAHNSALDLLHGTSGSSTNGHVDFHVVDVVGPVCESGDFLGKDRLLPLPSPGSLMVLHDAGAYCSSMASNYNLRLRPAEVLVDGSDCDFIRRPDTLNDLLAPYKTSTN
;
A
#
# COMPACT_ATOMS: atom_id res chain seq x y z
N MET A 1 34.25 -6.49 -20.01
CA MET A 1 32.79 -6.22 -20.05
C MET A 1 32.53 -4.97 -19.25
N GLN A 2 32.44 -3.80 -19.91
CA GLN A 2 32.02 -2.56 -19.26
C GLN A 2 30.51 -2.66 -19.01
N ARG A 3 30.10 -2.48 -17.76
CA ARG A 3 28.68 -2.39 -17.39
C ARG A 3 28.22 -0.98 -17.74
N THR A 4 27.28 -0.87 -18.66
CA THR A 4 26.59 0.38 -18.98
C THR A 4 25.37 0.48 -18.06
N ASN A 5 25.26 1.59 -17.32
CA ASN A 5 24.11 1.84 -16.46
C ASN A 5 23.01 2.48 -17.32
N PRO A 6 21.78 1.96 -17.33
CA PRO A 6 20.67 2.63 -18.01
C PRO A 6 20.37 3.97 -17.34
N ILE A 7 20.03 4.98 -18.17
CA ILE A 7 19.51 6.27 -17.71
C ILE A 7 17.99 6.11 -17.56
N LEU A 8 17.49 6.24 -16.34
CA LEU A 8 16.05 6.22 -16.01
C LEU A 8 15.54 7.66 -15.95
N VAL A 9 14.55 8.00 -16.76
CA VAL A 9 13.84 9.28 -16.71
C VAL A 9 12.43 9.01 -16.20
N THR A 10 12.10 9.52 -15.01
CA THR A 10 10.79 9.36 -14.37
C THR A 10 10.04 10.69 -14.37
N PHE A 11 8.79 10.70 -14.84
CA PHE A 11 7.88 11.84 -14.67
C PHE A 11 6.82 11.46 -13.63
N GLN A 12 6.62 12.31 -12.62
CA GLN A 12 5.54 12.18 -11.64
C GLN A 12 4.38 13.10 -12.05
N GLN A 13 3.18 12.54 -12.25
CA GLN A 13 1.96 13.34 -12.30
C GLN A 13 1.37 13.45 -10.89
N LYS A 14 1.24 14.67 -10.36
CA LYS A 14 0.55 14.89 -9.08
C LYS A 14 -0.93 14.52 -9.23
N ALA A 15 -1.40 13.57 -8.41
CA ALA A 15 -2.81 13.30 -8.23
C ALA A 15 -3.47 14.44 -7.44
N GLU A 16 -3.86 15.53 -8.11
CA GLU A 16 -4.76 16.55 -7.57
C GLU A 16 -6.08 16.55 -8.35
N THR A 17 -7.18 16.69 -7.60
CA THR A 17 -8.58 16.45 -7.98
C THR A 17 -9.22 17.56 -8.82
N GLN A 18 -8.56 18.08 -9.87
CA GLN A 18 -9.17 19.04 -10.79
C GLN A 18 -8.95 18.66 -12.27
N PRO A 19 -9.98 18.78 -13.14
CA PRO A 19 -9.83 18.50 -14.56
C PRO A 19 -9.14 19.69 -15.25
N TYR A 20 -7.82 19.66 -15.31
CA TYR A 20 -7.03 20.61 -16.10
C TYR A 20 -6.97 20.14 -17.56
N ARG A 21 -8.00 20.50 -18.34
CA ARG A 21 -8.13 20.08 -19.75
C ARG A 21 -7.24 20.85 -20.74
N GLU A 22 -6.73 22.03 -20.38
CA GLU A 22 -5.90 22.86 -21.26
C GLU A 22 -4.38 22.65 -21.06
N GLU A 23 -3.95 22.06 -19.93
CA GLU A 23 -2.52 21.78 -19.66
C GLU A 23 -2.06 20.42 -20.23
N GLU A 24 -2.98 19.55 -20.62
CA GLU A 24 -2.68 18.17 -21.04
C GLU A 24 -1.96 18.11 -22.40
N GLU A 25 -2.35 18.96 -23.36
CA GLU A 25 -1.71 19.05 -24.68
C GLU A 25 -0.28 19.61 -24.61
N ASP A 26 -0.06 20.62 -23.76
CA ASP A 26 1.27 21.20 -23.55
C ASP A 26 2.22 20.20 -22.88
N VAL A 27 1.72 19.41 -21.91
CA VAL A 27 2.48 18.34 -21.28
C VAL A 27 2.83 17.24 -22.29
N LYS A 28 1.88 16.81 -23.13
CA LYS A 28 2.10 15.80 -24.19
C LYS A 28 3.14 16.29 -25.21
N ALA A 29 3.05 17.55 -25.65
CA ALA A 29 3.99 18.15 -26.59
C ALA A 29 5.42 18.24 -26.01
N GLU A 30 5.56 18.64 -24.75
CA GLU A 30 6.86 18.69 -24.08
C GLU A 30 7.45 17.28 -23.86
N LEU A 31 6.63 16.29 -23.52
CA LEU A 31 7.04 14.89 -23.43
C LEU A 31 7.63 14.38 -24.77
N ARG A 32 6.96 14.65 -25.89
CA ARG A 32 7.49 14.30 -27.23
C ARG A 32 8.84 14.95 -27.48
N ARG A 33 8.95 16.25 -27.18
CA ARG A 33 10.19 17.00 -27.37
C ARG A 33 11.34 16.42 -26.54
N LEU A 34 11.08 16.10 -25.27
CA LEU A 34 12.07 15.49 -24.37
C LEU A 34 12.47 14.10 -24.86
N MET A 35 11.50 13.29 -25.29
CA MET A 35 11.77 11.96 -25.84
C MET A 35 12.65 12.04 -27.09
N ASP A 36 12.34 12.94 -28.02
CA ASP A 36 13.12 13.09 -29.25
C ASP A 36 14.53 13.62 -28.95
N SER A 37 14.67 14.53 -27.97
CA SER A 37 15.98 15.02 -27.51
C SER A 37 16.81 13.93 -26.84
N LEU A 38 16.22 13.14 -25.95
CA LEU A 38 16.89 12.01 -25.28
C LEU A 38 17.27 10.92 -26.28
N GLN A 39 16.42 10.69 -27.28
CA GLN A 39 16.69 9.78 -28.37
C GLN A 39 17.91 10.27 -29.16
N GLN A 40 17.95 11.54 -29.54
CA GLN A 40 19.07 12.11 -30.29
C GLN A 40 20.38 12.06 -29.49
N ASP A 41 20.34 12.37 -28.20
CA ASP A 41 21.50 12.32 -27.30
C ASP A 41 22.04 10.88 -27.19
N ALA A 42 21.16 9.91 -26.94
CA ALA A 42 21.55 8.51 -26.86
C ALA A 42 22.08 7.94 -28.19
N ASP A 43 21.62 8.43 -29.35
CA ASP A 43 22.21 8.06 -30.66
C ASP A 43 23.62 8.64 -30.87
N SER A 44 23.98 9.69 -30.14
CA SER A 44 25.30 10.33 -30.25
C SER A 44 26.40 9.64 -29.44
N HIS A 45 26.04 8.62 -28.65
CA HIS A 45 26.93 7.90 -27.74
C HIS A 45 27.05 6.41 -28.10
N ASP A 46 28.22 5.98 -28.57
CA ASP A 46 28.50 4.59 -28.97
C ASP A 46 28.38 3.57 -27.82
N ASP A 47 28.46 4.02 -26.56
CA ASP A 47 28.36 3.23 -25.35
C ASP A 47 26.95 3.16 -24.75
N VAL A 48 25.98 3.91 -25.31
CA VAL A 48 24.59 3.89 -24.89
C VAL A 48 23.79 3.01 -25.83
N LYS A 49 23.20 1.94 -25.29
CA LYS A 49 22.29 1.07 -26.05
C LYS A 49 20.86 1.28 -25.59
N LYS A 50 20.00 1.68 -26.53
CA LYS A 50 18.56 1.80 -26.33
C LYS A 50 17.92 0.43 -26.18
N LYS A 51 16.99 0.35 -25.23
CA LYS A 51 16.35 -0.90 -24.81
C LYS A 51 14.84 -0.80 -24.61
N GLY A 52 14.30 0.41 -24.70
CA GLY A 52 12.88 0.68 -24.54
C GLY A 52 12.62 2.02 -23.88
N LEU A 53 11.36 2.45 -23.99
CA LEU A 53 10.82 3.58 -23.24
C LEU A 53 10.09 3.00 -22.01
N TYR A 54 10.40 3.55 -20.84
CA TYR A 54 9.83 3.15 -19.55
C TYR A 54 8.91 4.25 -19.04
N GLN A 55 7.68 3.90 -18.67
CA GLN A 55 6.77 4.80 -17.98
C GLN A 55 6.06 4.06 -16.84
N CYS A 56 6.12 4.65 -15.65
CA CYS A 56 5.29 4.26 -14.51
C CYS A 56 3.83 4.56 -14.84
N ALA A 57 3.04 3.52 -15.10
CA ALA A 57 1.64 3.56 -15.46
C ALA A 57 0.70 3.85 -14.28
N ALA A 58 1.23 3.98 -13.05
CA ALA A 58 0.50 4.64 -11.96
C ALA A 58 -0.06 6.00 -12.39
N ASP A 59 0.67 6.69 -13.29
CA ASP A 59 0.39 8.05 -13.73
C ASP A 59 -0.40 8.11 -15.06
N VAL A 60 -0.25 7.15 -15.98
CA VAL A 60 -0.93 7.18 -17.29
C VAL A 60 -2.35 6.61 -17.24
N ILE A 61 -2.62 5.63 -16.37
CA ILE A 61 -3.92 4.96 -16.26
C ILE A 61 -4.64 5.35 -14.96
N GLY A 62 -4.00 6.21 -14.15
CA GLY A 62 -4.54 6.74 -12.91
C GLY A 62 -4.43 5.74 -11.76
N SER A 63 -4.23 6.30 -10.58
CA SER A 63 -4.20 5.66 -9.27
C SER A 63 -5.49 4.90 -8.88
N TYR A 64 -6.45 4.81 -9.80
CA TYR A 64 -7.70 4.08 -9.67
C TYR A 64 -7.97 3.31 -10.98
N VAL A 65 -7.23 2.23 -11.21
CA VAL A 65 -7.65 1.18 -12.15
C VAL A 65 -8.85 0.46 -11.52
N ASN A 66 -10.00 1.14 -11.40
CA ASN A 66 -11.27 0.51 -11.02
C ASN A 66 -12.14 0.23 -12.26
N GLU A 67 -11.73 0.70 -13.45
CA GLU A 67 -12.45 0.50 -14.70
C GLU A 67 -11.50 0.18 -15.85
N ARG A 68 -11.86 -0.83 -16.66
CA ARG A 68 -11.15 -1.20 -17.89
C ARG A 68 -11.34 -0.10 -18.93
N ILE A 69 -10.27 0.56 -19.37
CA ILE A 69 -10.33 1.53 -20.47
C ILE A 69 -10.12 0.79 -21.80
N PRO A 70 -11.12 0.73 -22.70
CA PRO A 70 -10.95 0.11 -24.02
C PRO A 70 -9.96 0.91 -24.89
N ARG A 71 -9.12 0.26 -25.71
CA ARG A 71 -8.22 0.92 -26.67
C ARG A 71 -8.94 1.94 -27.57
N SER A 72 -10.21 1.68 -27.92
CA SER A 72 -11.05 2.58 -28.71
C SER A 72 -11.39 3.91 -28.04
N LYS A 73 -11.17 4.04 -26.73
CA LYS A 73 -11.34 5.28 -25.97
C LYS A 73 -10.04 6.06 -25.78
N LEU A 74 -8.90 5.50 -26.19
CA LEU A 74 -7.61 6.21 -26.16
C LEU A 74 -7.52 7.11 -27.40
N ASP A 75 -7.07 8.34 -27.21
CA ASP A 75 -6.87 9.27 -28.32
C ASP A 75 -5.66 8.84 -29.19
N SER A 76 -5.61 9.31 -30.43
CA SER A 76 -4.55 8.93 -31.39
C SER A 76 -3.16 9.33 -30.93
N GLU A 77 -3.06 10.35 -30.08
CA GLU A 77 -1.81 10.91 -29.60
C GLU A 77 -1.19 10.06 -28.50
N LEU A 78 -2.02 9.56 -27.59
CA LEU A 78 -1.68 8.57 -26.59
C LEU A 78 -1.34 7.27 -27.31
N LEU A 79 -2.14 6.83 -28.28
CA LEU A 79 -1.84 5.63 -29.06
C LEU A 79 -0.46 5.68 -29.75
N ASP A 80 -0.06 6.82 -30.33
CA ASP A 80 1.28 7.01 -30.91
C ASP A 80 2.39 6.91 -29.86
N LEU A 81 2.18 7.53 -28.69
CA LEU A 81 3.11 7.40 -27.56
C LEU A 81 3.20 5.94 -27.06
N LEU A 82 2.06 5.24 -26.99
CA LEU A 82 1.96 3.85 -26.57
C LEU A 82 2.59 2.89 -27.58
N ASP A 83 2.46 3.15 -28.88
CA ASP A 83 3.10 2.36 -29.92
C ASP A 83 4.64 2.56 -29.91
N ARG A 84 5.14 3.64 -29.31
CA ARG A 84 6.58 3.85 -29.03
C ARG A 84 7.05 3.25 -27.70
N LEU A 85 6.14 2.76 -26.84
CA LEU A 85 6.49 2.10 -25.59
C LEU A 85 6.86 0.63 -25.85
N GLU A 86 8.10 0.28 -25.49
CA GLU A 86 8.52 -1.12 -25.39
C GLU A 86 8.28 -1.67 -23.96
N ILE A 87 8.15 -0.81 -22.94
CA ILE A 87 7.96 -1.20 -21.52
C ILE A 87 6.82 -0.38 -20.89
N ALA A 88 5.86 -1.04 -20.24
CA ALA A 88 4.75 -0.39 -19.53
C ALA A 88 4.67 -0.90 -18.08
N ASP A 89 5.00 -0.04 -17.10
CA ASP A 89 5.05 -0.42 -15.68
C ASP A 89 3.71 -0.18 -14.98
N VAL A 90 2.96 -1.21 -14.62
CA VAL A 90 1.71 -1.03 -13.85
C VAL A 90 1.96 -1.18 -12.36
N THR A 91 2.43 -0.11 -11.74
CA THR A 91 2.54 0.00 -10.29
C THR A 91 1.33 0.70 -9.67
N SER A 92 0.70 0.01 -8.71
CA SER A 92 -0.19 0.57 -7.68
C SER A 92 -1.53 1.19 -8.14
N ALA A 93 -2.49 0.33 -8.48
CA ALA A 93 -3.82 0.61 -7.95
C ALA A 93 -3.68 0.62 -6.42
N GLN A 94 -4.11 1.71 -5.79
CA GLN A 94 -4.37 1.71 -4.36
C GLN A 94 -5.41 0.61 -4.14
N TYR A 95 -5.00 -0.60 -3.78
CA TYR A 95 -5.93 -1.57 -3.24
C TYR A 95 -6.50 -0.89 -1.98
N PRO A 96 -7.80 -0.50 -1.97
CA PRO A 96 -8.47 -0.27 -0.72
C PRO A 96 -8.26 -1.52 0.13
N ALA A 97 -8.14 -1.36 1.44
CA ALA A 97 -8.12 -2.52 2.33
C ALA A 97 -9.26 -3.47 1.91
N ILE A 98 -8.96 -4.76 1.76
CA ILE A 98 -9.89 -5.79 1.25
C ILE A 98 -11.22 -5.81 2.03
N TRP A 99 -11.20 -5.24 3.24
CA TRP A 99 -12.30 -5.08 4.17
C TRP A 99 -13.24 -3.90 3.91
N GLN A 100 -12.92 -3.00 2.98
CA GLN A 100 -13.95 -2.15 2.37
C GLN A 100 -14.55 -2.99 1.24
N GLU A 101 -15.83 -3.37 1.36
CA GLU A 101 -16.61 -3.97 0.27
C GLU A 101 -16.60 -3.03 -0.94
N GLN A 102 -15.55 -3.11 -1.75
CA GLN A 102 -15.52 -2.57 -3.09
C GLN A 102 -15.40 -3.77 -4.02
N SER A 103 -16.56 -4.22 -4.48
CA SER A 103 -16.76 -5.36 -5.39
C SER A 103 -16.07 -5.22 -6.77
N ASN A 104 -15.28 -4.16 -6.98
CA ASN A 104 -14.81 -3.74 -8.30
C ASN A 104 -13.28 -3.52 -8.39
N ILE A 105 -12.46 -4.04 -7.47
CA ILE A 105 -11.00 -3.94 -7.62
C ILE A 105 -10.52 -4.97 -8.67
N PRO A 106 -9.89 -4.56 -9.78
CA PRO A 106 -9.39 -5.47 -10.79
C PRO A 106 -8.31 -6.39 -10.25
N LYS A 107 -8.32 -7.64 -10.70
CA LYS A 107 -7.27 -8.60 -10.38
C LYS A 107 -6.04 -8.32 -11.24
N PRO A 108 -4.85 -8.80 -10.84
CA PRO A 108 -3.65 -8.71 -11.68
C PRO A 108 -3.86 -9.22 -13.10
N ALA A 109 -4.61 -10.32 -13.26
CA ALA A 109 -4.96 -10.86 -14.57
C ALA A 109 -5.80 -9.89 -15.42
N ASP A 110 -6.74 -9.17 -14.81
CA ASP A 110 -7.58 -8.20 -15.51
C ASP A 110 -6.74 -7.03 -16.03
N MET A 111 -5.78 -6.57 -15.21
CA MET A 111 -4.82 -5.53 -15.60
C MET A 111 -3.93 -6.01 -16.75
N ILE A 112 -3.33 -7.20 -16.62
CA ILE A 112 -2.46 -7.78 -17.66
C ILE A 112 -3.23 -7.95 -18.98
N ASN A 113 -4.45 -8.49 -18.93
CA ASN A 113 -5.27 -8.66 -20.14
C ASN A 113 -5.60 -7.31 -20.81
N CYS A 114 -5.95 -6.29 -20.02
CA CYS A 114 -6.18 -4.95 -20.53
C CYS A 114 -4.93 -4.38 -21.23
N LEU A 115 -3.74 -4.60 -20.66
CA LEU A 115 -2.49 -4.15 -21.26
C LEU A 115 -2.17 -4.94 -22.52
N CYS A 116 -2.37 -6.26 -22.54
CA CYS A 116 -2.20 -7.05 -23.75
C CYS A 116 -3.14 -6.56 -24.88
N ASP A 117 -4.41 -6.26 -24.58
CA ASP A 117 -5.35 -5.73 -25.57
C ASP A 117 -4.92 -4.37 -26.13
N VAL A 118 -4.31 -3.53 -25.29
CA VAL A 118 -3.86 -2.19 -25.68
C VAL A 118 -2.52 -2.25 -26.41
N PHE A 119 -1.54 -2.99 -25.91
CA PHE A 119 -0.14 -2.90 -26.33
C PHE A 119 0.31 -4.05 -27.24
N VAL A 120 -0.29 -5.23 -27.13
CA VAL A 120 0.20 -6.45 -27.81
C VAL A 120 -0.70 -6.82 -28.97
N SER A 121 -2.01 -6.97 -28.73
CA SER A 121 -2.99 -7.41 -29.73
C SER A 121 -3.00 -6.60 -31.05
N PRO A 122 -2.74 -5.28 -31.07
CA PRO A 122 -2.73 -4.49 -32.31
C PRO A 122 -1.44 -4.58 -33.13
N ARG A 123 -0.40 -5.26 -32.62
CA ARG A 123 0.95 -5.23 -33.19
C ARG A 123 1.28 -6.54 -33.92
N ASP A 124 1.99 -6.40 -35.04
CA ASP A 124 2.52 -7.53 -35.82
C ASP A 124 3.97 -7.88 -35.42
N ASP A 125 4.60 -7.08 -34.55
CA ASP A 125 5.96 -7.26 -34.03
C ASP A 125 5.99 -7.73 -32.57
N ASP A 126 7.07 -8.42 -32.20
CA ASP A 126 7.28 -8.92 -30.83
C ASP A 126 7.58 -7.76 -29.87
N VAL A 127 6.68 -7.53 -28.90
CA VAL A 127 6.88 -6.56 -27.81
C VAL A 127 7.09 -7.29 -26.48
N THR A 128 8.07 -6.84 -25.70
CA THR A 128 8.35 -7.37 -24.35
C THR A 128 7.75 -6.46 -23.28
N LEU A 129 6.61 -6.84 -22.71
CA LEU A 129 6.08 -6.12 -21.55
C LEU A 129 6.89 -6.43 -20.28
N MET A 130 7.33 -5.39 -19.56
CA MET A 130 7.93 -5.51 -18.23
C MET A 130 7.01 -4.88 -17.19
N PHE A 131 6.88 -5.50 -16.03
CA PHE A 131 6.01 -5.06 -14.93
C PHE A 131 6.84 -4.89 -13.66
N GLU A 132 6.57 -3.86 -12.84
CA GLU A 132 7.24 -3.68 -11.54
C GLU A 132 6.30 -3.81 -10.33
N PRO A 133 5.53 -4.91 -10.22
CA PRO A 133 4.51 -5.03 -9.19
C PRO A 133 5.13 -5.00 -7.77
N GLY A 134 4.75 -3.99 -6.99
CA GLY A 134 5.07 -3.90 -5.57
C GLY A 134 3.89 -4.33 -4.69
N ARG A 135 3.03 -3.35 -4.34
CA ARG A 135 1.90 -3.53 -3.41
C ARG A 135 1.00 -4.72 -3.73
N VAL A 136 0.76 -4.98 -5.01
CA VAL A 136 -0.17 -6.02 -5.46
C VAL A 136 0.31 -7.45 -5.17
N ILE A 137 1.63 -7.65 -4.97
CA ILE A 137 2.18 -8.96 -4.63
C ILE A 137 2.24 -9.16 -3.12
N VAL A 138 2.69 -8.13 -2.39
CA VAL A 138 3.06 -8.28 -0.97
C VAL A 138 2.14 -7.55 -0.01
N GLY A 139 1.19 -6.75 -0.48
CA GLY A 139 0.35 -5.89 0.35
C GLY A 139 -0.47 -6.67 1.37
N ASP A 140 -1.33 -7.55 0.88
CA ASP A 140 -2.26 -8.39 1.65
C ASP A 140 -1.61 -9.65 2.24
N ALA A 141 -0.47 -10.06 1.69
CA ALA A 141 0.34 -11.17 2.21
C ALA A 141 0.95 -10.91 3.60
N GLY A 142 1.01 -9.65 4.04
CA GLY A 142 1.58 -9.27 5.33
C GLY A 142 0.55 -8.70 6.30
N VAL A 143 0.69 -9.06 7.58
CA VAL A 143 -0.04 -8.44 8.69
C VAL A 143 0.93 -7.88 9.72
N TYR A 144 0.53 -6.83 10.42
CA TYR A 144 1.27 -6.31 11.56
C TYR A 144 0.55 -6.66 12.85
N MET A 145 1.27 -7.25 13.80
CA MET A 145 0.70 -7.73 15.06
C MET A 145 1.16 -6.83 16.21
N THR A 146 0.23 -6.44 17.07
CA THR A 146 0.50 -5.55 18.20
C THR A 146 -0.36 -5.93 19.40
N THR A 147 0.16 -5.73 20.61
CA THR A 147 -0.53 -6.10 21.85
C THR A 147 -1.25 -4.89 22.44
N THR A 148 -2.45 -5.09 22.97
CA THR A 148 -3.16 -4.05 23.71
C THR A 148 -2.47 -3.76 25.04
N LEU A 149 -2.19 -2.48 25.31
CA LEU A 149 -1.70 -2.01 26.59
C LEU A 149 -2.86 -1.59 27.50
N GLY A 150 -3.97 -1.16 26.90
CA GLY A 150 -5.19 -0.79 27.60
C GLY A 150 -5.97 0.21 26.78
N TRP A 151 -6.92 0.89 27.41
CA TRP A 151 -7.71 1.92 26.75
C TRP A 151 -7.94 3.10 27.70
N LYS A 152 -8.18 4.26 27.12
CA LYS A 152 -8.47 5.50 27.85
C LYS A 152 -9.54 6.31 27.12
N THR A 153 -10.21 7.18 27.85
CA THR A 153 -11.13 8.16 27.26
C THR A 153 -10.57 9.55 27.52
N SER A 154 -10.52 10.39 26.49
CA SER A 154 -10.16 11.81 26.61
C SER A 154 -11.14 12.65 25.80
N GLY A 155 -11.88 13.52 26.47
CA GLY A 155 -13.02 14.20 25.86
C GLY A 155 -14.06 13.18 25.37
N ASN A 156 -14.47 13.31 24.10
CA ASN A 156 -15.43 12.41 23.46
C ASN A 156 -14.76 11.22 22.75
N THR A 157 -13.43 11.18 22.69
CA THR A 157 -12.70 10.14 21.96
C THR A 157 -12.23 9.06 22.93
N ARG A 158 -12.43 7.81 22.53
CA ARG A 158 -11.88 6.65 23.21
C ARG A 158 -10.67 6.14 22.43
N PHE A 159 -9.61 5.82 23.15
CA PHE A 159 -8.34 5.39 22.60
C PHE A 159 -8.05 3.97 23.05
N LEU A 160 -7.83 3.07 22.10
CA LEU A 160 -7.21 1.77 22.33
C LEU A 160 -5.71 1.94 22.18
N VAL A 161 -4.97 1.81 23.28
CA VAL A 161 -3.52 1.97 23.30
C VAL A 161 -2.89 0.60 23.07
N VAL A 162 -2.01 0.51 22.07
CA VAL A 162 -1.28 -0.71 21.73
C VAL A 162 0.23 -0.51 21.87
N ASP A 163 0.99 -1.60 21.85
CA ASP A 163 2.44 -1.56 22.02
C ASP A 163 3.19 -1.14 20.75
N GLY A 164 2.56 -1.21 19.59
CA GLY A 164 3.08 -0.78 18.29
C GLY A 164 2.73 0.66 17.97
N GLY A 165 3.54 1.32 17.14
CA GLY A 165 3.31 2.73 16.78
C GLY A 165 3.69 3.06 15.34
N MET A 166 3.65 4.35 15.02
CA MET A 166 3.96 4.92 13.71
C MET A 166 5.41 4.63 13.28
N ASN A 167 6.30 4.34 14.23
CA ASN A 167 7.67 3.92 13.91
C ASN A 167 7.69 2.52 13.29
N ASP A 168 6.69 1.68 13.55
CA ASP A 168 6.56 0.32 13.01
C ASP A 168 5.71 0.34 11.73
N VAL A 169 4.60 1.07 11.74
CA VAL A 169 3.68 1.24 10.59
C VAL A 169 3.30 2.71 10.43
N ILE A 170 4.04 3.44 9.59
CA ILE A 170 3.88 4.89 9.44
C ILE A 170 2.70 5.31 8.53
N ARG A 171 2.18 4.39 7.70
CA ARG A 171 1.21 4.72 6.63
C ARG A 171 -0.04 5.46 7.11
N PRO A 172 -0.70 5.06 8.22
CA PRO A 172 -1.88 5.80 8.71
C PRO A 172 -1.54 7.23 9.09
N SER A 173 -0.41 7.45 9.77
CA SER A 173 0.06 8.77 10.19
C SER A 173 0.45 9.65 9.00
N LEU A 174 1.20 9.09 8.05
CA LEU A 174 1.79 9.84 6.93
C LEU A 174 0.80 10.12 5.80
N TYR A 175 -0.09 9.17 5.50
CA TYR A 175 -0.98 9.23 4.33
C TYR A 175 -2.46 9.29 4.69
N GLY A 176 -2.82 9.19 5.98
CA GLY A 176 -4.21 8.92 6.36
C GLY A 176 -4.68 7.53 5.91
N ALA A 177 -3.75 6.62 5.60
CA ALA A 177 -4.08 5.33 5.00
C ALA A 177 -4.90 4.46 5.96
N TYR A 178 -5.96 3.85 5.43
CA TYR A 178 -6.73 2.85 6.15
C TYR A 178 -6.04 1.49 6.08
N HIS A 179 -5.79 0.88 7.25
CA HIS A 179 -5.55 -0.55 7.43
C HIS A 179 -6.71 -1.13 8.23
N HIS A 180 -7.23 -2.30 7.87
CA HIS A 180 -8.20 -2.98 8.73
C HIS A 180 -7.51 -3.44 10.02
N ILE A 181 -8.17 -3.26 11.17
CA ILE A 181 -7.62 -3.61 12.48
C ILE A 181 -8.66 -4.48 13.19
N TYR A 182 -8.24 -5.63 13.70
CA TYR A 182 -9.14 -6.51 14.46
C TYR A 182 -8.37 -7.38 15.46
N PRO A 183 -8.98 -7.81 16.58
CA PRO A 183 -8.34 -8.79 17.47
C PRO A 183 -8.03 -10.12 16.77
N ALA A 184 -6.87 -10.72 17.05
CA ALA A 184 -6.39 -11.95 16.42
C ALA A 184 -7.20 -13.21 16.79
N ALA A 185 -7.84 -13.20 17.96
CA ALA A 185 -8.69 -14.28 18.43
C ALA A 185 -9.94 -13.69 19.10
N PRO A 186 -11.09 -14.36 18.99
CA PRO A 186 -12.22 -14.06 19.86
C PRO A 186 -11.78 -14.24 21.34
N PRO A 187 -12.20 -13.38 22.30
CA PRO A 187 -12.23 -13.78 23.70
C PRO A 187 -12.96 -15.13 23.82
N PRO A 188 -12.77 -15.91 24.90
CA PRO A 188 -13.35 -17.24 25.03
C PRO A 188 -14.89 -17.17 24.92
N ASP A 189 -15.41 -17.40 23.70
CA ASP A 189 -16.77 -17.67 23.22
C ASP A 189 -16.92 -17.15 21.77
N SER A 190 -16.32 -17.86 20.82
CA SER A 190 -16.27 -17.52 19.38
C SER A 190 -17.63 -17.43 18.67
N HIS A 191 -18.70 -18.00 19.24
CA HIS A 191 -20.06 -17.88 18.72
C HIS A 191 -20.72 -16.52 19.02
N ALA A 192 -20.22 -15.76 19.99
CA ALA A 192 -20.74 -14.45 20.36
C ALA A 192 -20.29 -13.34 19.39
N LEU A 193 -19.06 -13.42 18.87
CA LEU A 193 -18.43 -12.36 18.06
C LEU A 193 -19.00 -12.24 16.64
N ASN A 194 -19.24 -13.36 15.95
CA ASN A 194 -19.82 -13.32 14.61
C ASN A 194 -21.25 -12.78 14.60
N ASN A 195 -22.02 -13.05 15.67
CA ASN A 195 -23.36 -12.51 15.84
C ASN A 195 -23.31 -11.02 16.20
N ALA A 196 -22.39 -10.60 17.07
CA ALA A 196 -22.27 -9.22 17.51
C ALA A 196 -21.70 -8.28 16.41
N HIS A 197 -20.81 -8.74 15.53
CA HIS A 197 -20.32 -7.95 14.40
C HIS A 197 -21.43 -7.62 13.40
N ASN A 198 -22.25 -8.62 13.01
CA ASN A 198 -23.38 -8.42 12.11
C ASN A 198 -24.46 -7.53 12.75
N SER A 199 -24.76 -7.72 14.05
CA SER A 199 -25.70 -6.85 14.76
C SER A 199 -25.19 -5.41 14.96
N ALA A 200 -23.88 -5.19 15.06
CA ALA A 200 -23.30 -3.85 15.15
C ALA A 200 -23.29 -3.11 13.81
N LEU A 201 -23.11 -3.82 12.70
CA LEU A 201 -23.34 -3.31 11.33
C LEU A 201 -24.82 -2.97 11.11
N ASP A 202 -25.75 -3.82 11.58
CA ASP A 202 -27.19 -3.55 11.55
C ASP A 202 -27.57 -2.30 12.36
N LEU A 203 -26.97 -2.11 13.54
CA LEU A 203 -27.15 -0.89 14.36
C LEU A 203 -26.62 0.37 13.67
N LEU A 204 -25.50 0.28 12.94
CA LEU A 204 -24.98 1.38 12.11
C LEU A 204 -25.87 1.66 10.89
N HIS A 205 -26.55 0.64 10.35
CA HIS A 205 -27.45 0.74 9.20
C HIS A 205 -28.94 0.94 9.57
N GLY A 206 -29.27 1.05 10.86
CA GLY A 206 -30.61 1.40 11.37
C GLY A 206 -31.61 0.25 11.45
N THR A 207 -31.18 -1.01 11.35
CA THR A 207 -32.03 -2.20 11.46
C THR A 207 -31.97 -2.76 12.89
N SER A 208 -33.11 -2.82 13.58
CA SER A 208 -33.18 -3.29 14.97
C SER A 208 -33.44 -4.81 15.01
N GLY A 209 -32.39 -5.58 15.34
CA GLY A 209 -32.47 -7.01 15.64
C GLY A 209 -32.16 -7.28 17.11
N SER A 210 -33.07 -7.95 17.82
CA SER A 210 -32.86 -8.44 19.18
C SER A 210 -32.26 -9.85 19.14
N SER A 211 -31.09 -10.05 19.75
CA SER A 211 -30.51 -11.37 20.00
C SER A 211 -29.80 -11.42 21.35
N THR A 212 -30.23 -12.34 22.21
CA THR A 212 -29.69 -12.61 23.55
C THR A 212 -28.75 -13.82 23.52
N ASN A 213 -27.43 -13.60 23.64
CA ASN A 213 -26.43 -14.43 24.35
C ASN A 213 -25.00 -13.95 24.04
N GLY A 214 -24.21 -13.60 25.07
CA GLY A 214 -22.79 -13.20 24.96
C GLY A 214 -22.59 -11.83 24.30
N HIS A 215 -23.05 -10.75 24.93
CA HIS A 215 -22.93 -9.41 24.34
C HIS A 215 -21.46 -8.96 24.32
N VAL A 216 -20.90 -8.81 23.12
CA VAL A 216 -19.61 -8.16 22.92
C VAL A 216 -19.88 -6.70 22.63
N ASP A 217 -19.55 -5.83 23.58
CA ASP A 217 -19.73 -4.39 23.42
C ASP A 217 -18.72 -3.83 22.41
N PHE A 218 -19.23 -3.28 21.33
CA PHE A 218 -18.44 -2.55 20.34
C PHE A 218 -18.37 -1.07 20.71
N HIS A 219 -17.22 -0.48 20.46
CA HIS A 219 -16.97 0.92 20.69
C HIS A 219 -16.22 1.53 19.50
N VAL A 220 -16.56 2.77 19.16
CA VAL A 220 -15.79 3.58 18.22
C VAL A 220 -14.55 4.08 18.96
N VAL A 221 -13.37 3.70 18.47
CA VAL A 221 -12.08 4.02 19.10
C VAL A 221 -11.02 4.41 18.10
N ASP A 222 -10.09 5.26 18.54
CA ASP A 222 -8.82 5.48 17.88
C ASP A 222 -7.79 4.47 18.40
N VAL A 223 -7.15 3.73 17.50
CA VAL A 223 -6.04 2.81 17.83
C VAL A 223 -4.74 3.60 17.74
N VAL A 224 -4.06 3.76 18.88
CA VAL A 224 -2.88 4.63 19.02
C VAL A 224 -1.71 3.88 19.65
N GLY A 225 -0.49 4.28 19.27
CA GLY A 225 0.73 3.73 19.81
C GLY A 225 1.26 4.49 21.04
N PRO A 226 2.46 4.11 21.52
CA PRO A 226 3.09 4.70 22.70
C PRO A 226 4.07 5.85 22.37
N VAL A 227 4.21 6.24 21.10
CA VAL A 227 5.14 7.31 20.68
C VAL A 227 4.61 8.67 21.16
N CYS A 228 5.53 9.55 21.55
CA CYS A 228 5.22 10.89 22.08
C CYS A 228 4.77 11.90 21.01
N GLU A 229 3.85 11.51 20.11
CA GLU A 229 3.33 12.36 19.04
C GLU A 229 1.83 12.14 18.85
N SER A 230 1.10 13.22 18.62
CA SER A 230 -0.34 13.20 18.33
C SER A 230 -0.68 12.47 17.03
N GLY A 231 0.27 12.43 16.10
CA GLY A 231 0.23 11.66 14.87
C GLY A 231 0.46 10.15 15.05
N ASP A 232 0.74 9.64 16.26
CA ASP A 232 0.93 8.21 16.49
C ASP A 232 -0.40 7.44 16.58
N PHE A 233 -1.05 7.27 15.44
CA PHE A 233 -2.23 6.44 15.30
C PHE A 233 -2.04 5.37 14.22
N LEU A 234 -2.61 4.20 14.48
CA LEU A 234 -2.69 3.08 13.55
C LEU A 234 -4.06 3.03 12.85
N GLY A 235 -5.08 3.64 13.45
CA GLY A 235 -6.39 3.80 12.84
C GLY A 235 -7.28 4.71 13.67
N LYS A 236 -8.14 5.49 13.01
CA LYS A 236 -9.13 6.35 13.65
C LYS A 236 -10.54 5.83 13.43
N ASP A 237 -11.45 6.14 14.35
CA ASP A 237 -12.88 5.84 14.27
C ASP A 237 -13.21 4.36 13.98
N ARG A 238 -12.53 3.46 14.69
CA ARG A 238 -12.65 2.01 14.50
C ARG A 238 -13.71 1.44 15.40
N LEU A 239 -14.70 0.77 14.82
CA LEU A 239 -15.68 -0.01 15.56
C LEU A 239 -15.03 -1.33 15.98
N LEU A 240 -14.61 -1.43 17.24
CA LEU A 240 -13.91 -2.58 17.77
C LEU A 240 -14.56 -3.09 19.05
N PRO A 241 -14.54 -4.41 19.30
CA PRO A 241 -14.67 -4.87 20.67
C PRO A 241 -13.45 -4.33 21.45
N LEU A 242 -13.63 -3.91 22.70
CA LEU A 242 -12.49 -3.50 23.53
C LEU A 242 -11.91 -4.72 24.23
N PRO A 243 -10.83 -5.33 23.72
CA PRO A 243 -10.28 -6.49 24.36
C PRO A 243 -9.52 -6.09 25.64
N SER A 244 -9.26 -7.09 26.49
CA SER A 244 -8.47 -6.88 27.70
C SER A 244 -7.03 -6.52 27.35
N PRO A 245 -6.30 -5.74 28.18
CA PRO A 245 -4.85 -5.59 28.06
C PRO A 245 -4.15 -6.94 27.89
N GLY A 246 -3.12 -7.01 27.06
CA GLY A 246 -2.41 -8.25 26.70
C GLY A 246 -3.04 -9.00 25.52
N SER A 247 -4.14 -8.51 24.96
CA SER A 247 -4.79 -9.12 23.80
C SER A 247 -4.07 -8.73 22.51
N LEU A 248 -4.06 -9.64 21.55
CA LEU A 248 -3.37 -9.47 20.29
C LEU A 248 -4.29 -8.81 19.25
N MET A 249 -3.82 -7.75 18.63
CA MET A 249 -4.46 -7.04 17.53
C MET A 249 -3.69 -7.27 16.24
N VAL A 250 -4.42 -7.31 15.13
CA VAL A 250 -3.89 -7.52 13.78
C VAL A 250 -4.25 -6.31 12.94
N LEU A 251 -3.24 -5.65 12.38
CA LEU A 251 -3.33 -4.71 11.27
C LEU A 251 -3.16 -5.49 9.97
N HIS A 252 -4.20 -5.56 9.15
CA HIS A 252 -4.14 -6.20 7.83
C HIS A 252 -3.46 -5.32 6.78
N ASP A 253 -3.16 -5.90 5.62
CA ASP A 253 -2.61 -5.19 4.45
C ASP A 253 -1.26 -4.49 4.73
N ALA A 254 -0.44 -5.09 5.58
CA ALA A 254 0.77 -4.52 6.14
C ALA A 254 2.07 -5.05 5.50
N GLY A 255 2.02 -5.82 4.42
CA GLY A 255 3.23 -6.35 3.79
C GLY A 255 3.92 -5.39 2.81
N ALA A 256 3.25 -4.31 2.39
CA ALA A 256 3.82 -3.29 1.50
C ALA A 256 3.90 -1.90 2.16
N TYR A 257 5.09 -1.30 2.14
CA TYR A 257 5.35 0.06 2.65
C TYR A 257 5.08 0.24 4.16
N CYS A 258 5.23 -0.84 4.93
CA CYS A 258 5.20 -0.81 6.40
C CYS A 258 6.62 -1.02 6.95
N SER A 259 7.11 -2.27 7.06
CA SER A 259 8.46 -2.53 7.57
C SER A 259 9.57 -1.79 6.79
N SER A 260 9.42 -1.66 5.46
CA SER A 260 10.38 -0.91 4.63
C SER A 260 10.48 0.58 4.97
N MET A 261 9.48 1.13 5.67
CA MET A 261 9.42 2.51 6.15
C MET A 261 9.55 2.60 7.67
N ALA A 262 9.81 1.48 8.36
CA ALA A 262 9.95 1.47 9.80
C ALA A 262 11.21 2.22 10.26
N SER A 263 11.13 2.84 11.42
CA SER A 263 12.20 3.66 12.00
C SER A 263 12.43 3.32 13.47
N ASN A 264 13.51 3.87 14.03
CA ASN A 264 13.81 3.79 15.46
C ASN A 264 13.41 5.07 16.21
N TYR A 265 12.38 5.78 15.73
CA TYR A 265 11.85 6.95 16.44
C TYR A 265 11.45 6.57 17.88
N ASN A 266 11.75 7.44 18.83
CA ASN A 266 11.61 7.18 20.27
C ASN A 266 12.44 5.98 20.77
N LEU A 267 13.57 5.67 20.11
CA LEU A 267 14.47 4.54 20.42
C LEU A 267 13.76 3.18 20.42
N ARG A 268 12.64 3.09 19.70
CA ARG A 268 11.89 1.85 19.56
C ARG A 268 12.61 0.93 18.59
N LEU A 269 12.78 -0.32 18.98
CA LEU A 269 13.47 -1.33 18.19
C LEU A 269 12.51 -1.86 17.13
N ARG A 270 12.98 -1.97 15.88
CA ARG A 270 12.13 -2.52 14.82
C ARG A 270 11.77 -3.98 15.16
N PRO A 271 10.52 -4.38 14.92
CA PRO A 271 10.01 -5.69 15.29
C PRO A 271 10.68 -6.80 14.45
N ALA A 272 10.45 -8.04 14.87
CA ALA A 272 10.79 -9.20 14.06
C ALA A 272 9.86 -9.30 12.84
N GLU A 273 10.32 -9.97 11.78
CA GLU A 273 9.49 -10.39 10.66
C GLU A 273 9.53 -11.91 10.55
N VAL A 274 8.36 -12.51 10.40
CA VAL A 274 8.16 -13.96 10.36
C VAL A 274 7.48 -14.33 9.05
N LEU A 275 8.03 -15.32 8.35
CA LEU A 275 7.38 -15.96 7.21
C LEU A 275 6.67 -17.21 7.72
N VAL A 276 5.41 -17.38 7.31
CA VAL A 276 4.61 -18.58 7.57
C VAL A 276 4.47 -19.35 6.28
N ASP A 277 4.91 -20.60 6.26
CA ASP A 277 4.74 -21.55 5.15
C ASP A 277 4.01 -22.80 5.65
N GLY A 278 2.71 -22.88 5.37
CA GLY A 278 1.85 -23.93 5.91
C GLY A 278 1.77 -23.88 7.44
N SER A 279 2.38 -24.88 8.10
CA SER A 279 2.48 -24.95 9.57
C SER A 279 3.81 -24.43 10.11
N ASP A 280 4.78 -24.15 9.24
CA ASP A 280 6.13 -23.76 9.62
C ASP A 280 6.23 -22.24 9.71
N CYS A 281 7.00 -21.76 10.68
CA CYS A 281 7.19 -20.34 10.95
C CYS A 281 8.68 -20.05 11.13
N ASP A 282 9.23 -19.19 10.28
CA ASP A 282 10.65 -18.83 10.30
C ASP A 282 10.85 -17.32 10.45
N PHE A 283 11.84 -16.92 11.27
CA PHE A 283 12.29 -15.53 11.30
C PHE A 283 13.03 -15.20 10.00
N ILE A 284 12.41 -14.41 9.14
CA ILE A 284 13.08 -13.80 7.98
C ILE A 284 13.80 -12.50 8.36
N ARG A 285 13.44 -11.92 9.51
CA ARG A 285 14.17 -10.85 10.16
C ARG A 285 14.06 -10.97 11.69
N ARG A 286 15.20 -10.99 12.38
CA ARG A 286 15.22 -10.89 13.85
C ARG A 286 14.83 -9.47 14.30
N PRO A 287 14.28 -9.28 15.51
CA PRO A 287 14.05 -7.94 16.03
C PRO A 287 15.38 -7.21 16.21
N ASP A 288 15.34 -5.88 16.08
CA ASP A 288 16.48 -5.04 16.43
C ASP A 288 16.77 -5.17 17.93
N THR A 289 18.03 -4.96 18.31
CA THR A 289 18.48 -4.83 19.70
C THR A 289 18.97 -3.41 19.94
N LEU A 290 19.07 -3.01 21.22
CA LEU A 290 19.69 -1.73 21.56
C LEU A 290 21.14 -1.65 21.04
N ASN A 291 21.86 -2.77 20.97
CA ASN A 291 23.20 -2.82 20.42
C ASN A 291 23.23 -2.50 18.92
N ASP A 292 22.23 -2.92 18.15
CA ASP A 292 22.12 -2.60 16.72
C ASP A 292 21.92 -1.09 16.53
N LEU A 293 21.02 -0.51 17.33
CA LEU A 293 20.73 0.93 17.29
C LEU A 293 21.96 1.78 17.66
N LEU A 294 22.74 1.32 18.64
CA LEU A 294 23.93 2.02 19.12
C LEU A 294 25.19 1.71 18.29
N ALA A 295 25.16 0.71 17.41
CA ALA A 295 26.33 0.28 16.67
C ALA A 295 27.02 1.40 15.88
N PRO A 296 26.29 2.31 15.19
CA PRO A 296 26.93 3.43 14.47
C PRO A 296 27.64 4.45 15.37
N TYR A 297 27.32 4.47 16.67
CA TYR A 297 27.87 5.42 17.65
C TYR A 297 29.00 4.84 18.50
N LYS A 298 29.32 3.55 18.33
CA LYS A 298 30.47 2.94 18.99
C LYS A 298 31.75 3.54 18.40
N THR A 299 32.38 4.44 19.14
CA THR A 299 33.73 4.90 18.80
C THR A 299 34.69 3.74 19.06
N SER A 300 35.61 3.50 18.14
CA SER A 300 36.72 2.57 18.37
C SER A 300 37.53 3.09 19.55
N THR A 301 37.38 2.46 20.71
CA THR A 301 38.32 2.63 21.81
C THR A 301 39.64 2.02 21.37
N ASN A 302 40.61 2.88 21.02
CA ASN A 302 42.03 2.53 20.95
C ASN A 302 42.55 2.11 22.33
#